data_AF-A0A0L6CSQ5-F1
#
_entry.id   AF-A0A0L6CSQ5-F1
#
_cell.length_a   1.000
_cell.length_b   1.000
_cell.length_c   1.000
_cell.angle_alpha   90.00
_cell.angle_beta   90.00
_cell.angle_gamma   90.00
#
_symmetry.space_group_name_H-M   'P 1'
#
loop_
_entity.id
_entity.type
_entity.pdbx_description
1 polymer ?
#
loop_
_entity_poly.entity_id
_entity_poly.type
_entity_poly.pdbx_seq_one_letter_code
_entity_poly.pdbx_strand_id
1 'polypeptide(L)'
;MIEQNPFFGPIAGGDLGSVPHIVMAMLVAILVLGVLTKHWRRSGRRGHGRRRHAAGAVILPFQKARQNTSTTNTRNMHLPEQQMIAVAAATFETQPLLNKSEARLLPVIEATLAEIGRGHRVMAQTSVGEVLRPCNDQDAATRDAAHAAINSKRFDFSVIDCFGRLVVAIEYQGGGHYRKTAFMRDAVKREACRKAGVAFIEVHTDTLPHELKEQLVKLIGFKSAVGSAP
;
A
#
# COMPACT_ATOMS: atom_id res chain seq x y z
N MET A 1 30.46 -15.47 16.94
CA MET A 1 30.00 -14.25 17.64
C MET A 1 28.83 -13.72 16.82
N ILE A 2 27.60 -14.10 17.19
CA ILE A 2 26.39 -13.80 16.41
C ILE A 2 25.76 -12.57 17.07
N GLU A 3 25.79 -11.43 16.37
CA GLU A 3 25.11 -10.22 16.82
C GLU A 3 23.59 -10.44 16.82
N GLN A 4 22.97 -10.16 17.97
CA GLN A 4 21.54 -10.28 18.16
C GLN A 4 20.79 -9.13 17.50
N ASN A 5 19.70 -9.46 16.82
CA ASN A 5 18.82 -8.54 16.12
C ASN A 5 18.02 -7.66 17.13
N PRO A 6 18.07 -6.32 17.03
CA PRO A 6 17.47 -5.39 18.00
C PRO A 6 15.93 -5.36 18.01
N PHE A 7 15.25 -6.12 17.15
CA PHE A 7 13.78 -6.18 17.08
C PHE A 7 13.14 -7.31 17.89
N PHE A 8 13.92 -8.15 18.57
CA PHE A 8 13.42 -9.21 19.45
C PHE A 8 13.90 -9.01 20.89
N GLY A 9 13.03 -8.46 21.74
CA GLY A 9 13.22 -8.49 23.18
C GLY A 9 12.62 -9.77 23.79
N PRO A 10 13.18 -10.31 24.90
CA PRO A 10 12.58 -11.43 25.61
C PRO A 10 11.23 -11.00 26.19
N ILE A 11 10.17 -11.76 25.88
CA ILE A 11 8.85 -11.59 26.49
C ILE A 11 8.99 -12.05 27.94
N ALA A 12 9.16 -11.10 28.85
CA ALA A 12 9.12 -11.34 30.29
C ALA A 12 7.70 -11.81 30.66
N GLY A 13 7.61 -12.99 31.29
CA GLY A 13 6.37 -13.47 31.91
C GLY A 13 5.94 -12.51 33.01
N GLY A 14 4.83 -11.82 32.79
CA GLY A 14 4.16 -10.99 33.77
C GLY A 14 2.89 -11.69 34.27
N ASP A 15 2.88 -11.95 35.57
CA ASP A 15 1.83 -12.60 36.35
C ASP A 15 0.44 -11.96 36.18
N LEU A 16 -0.58 -12.78 35.91
CA LEU A 16 -1.98 -12.37 35.81
C LEU A 16 -2.59 -12.22 37.22
N GLY A 17 -2.33 -11.08 37.84
CA GLY A 17 -2.90 -10.76 39.15
C GLY A 17 -3.11 -9.26 39.32
N SER A 18 -4.37 -8.82 39.28
CA SER A 18 -4.86 -7.47 39.62
C SER A 18 -4.38 -6.30 38.73
N VAL A 19 -5.18 -5.95 37.72
CA VAL A 19 -5.06 -4.63 37.07
C VAL A 19 -5.55 -3.56 38.06
N PRO A 20 -4.70 -2.63 38.53
CA PRO A 20 -5.11 -1.61 39.48
C PRO A 20 -6.12 -0.66 38.81
N HIS A 21 -7.19 -0.31 39.54
CA HIS A 21 -8.28 0.60 39.11
C HIS A 21 -7.81 1.92 38.47
N ILE A 22 -6.55 2.29 38.69
CA ILE A 22 -5.84 3.43 38.09
C ILE A 22 -5.80 3.33 36.56
N VAL A 23 -5.57 2.14 35.97
CA VAL A 23 -5.49 1.97 34.50
C VAL A 23 -6.87 2.14 33.86
N MET A 24 -7.93 1.64 34.50
CA MET A 24 -9.31 1.84 34.05
C MET A 24 -9.74 3.31 34.15
N ALA A 25 -9.36 4.01 35.23
CA ALA A 25 -9.63 5.43 35.37
C ALA A 25 -8.93 6.28 34.29
N MET A 26 -7.69 5.93 33.91
CA MET A 26 -6.96 6.60 32.82
C MET A 26 -7.60 6.35 31.45
N LEU A 27 -8.07 5.13 31.17
CA LEU A 27 -8.75 4.82 29.90
C LEU A 27 -10.07 5.58 29.76
N VAL A 28 -10.84 5.72 30.84
CA VAL A 28 -12.09 6.52 30.84
C VAL A 28 -11.78 8.01 30.66
N ALA A 29 -10.75 8.55 31.30
CA ALA A 29 -10.34 9.94 31.13
C ALA A 29 -9.92 10.27 29.69
N ILE A 30 -9.17 9.37 29.04
CA ILE A 30 -8.76 9.51 27.63
C ILE A 30 -9.98 9.46 26.69
N LEU A 31 -10.95 8.59 26.97
CA LEU A 31 -12.20 8.48 26.19
C LEU A 31 -13.04 9.77 26.29
N VAL A 32 -13.19 10.32 27.50
CA VAL A 32 -13.97 11.56 27.73
C VAL A 32 -13.31 12.77 27.09
N LEU A 33 -11.98 12.88 27.16
CA LEU A 33 -11.22 13.97 26.53
C LEU A 33 -11.28 13.89 24.98
N GLY A 34 -11.30 12.68 24.41
CA GLY A 34 -11.48 12.44 22.98
C GLY A 34 -12.88 12.81 22.46
N VAL A 35 -13.92 12.67 23.28
CA VAL A 35 -15.29 13.05 22.92
C VAL A 35 -15.50 14.57 23.02
N LEU A 36 -14.92 15.22 24.04
CA LEU A 36 -15.00 16.68 24.23
C LEU A 36 -14.28 17.47 23.12
N THR A 37 -13.12 17.00 22.66
CA THR A 37 -12.38 17.63 21.54
C THR A 37 -13.09 17.47 20.19
N LYS A 38 -13.90 16.41 20.02
CA LYS A 38 -14.72 16.18 18.82
C LYS A 38 -16.00 17.04 18.81
N HIS A 39 -16.49 17.47 19.98
CA HIS A 39 -17.67 18.33 20.10
C HIS A 39 -17.36 19.84 19.97
N TRP A 40 -16.10 20.25 20.08
CA TRP A 40 -15.67 21.65 19.89
C TRP A 40 -15.32 22.05 18.45
N ARG A 41 -15.35 21.13 17.47
CA ARG A 41 -15.12 21.42 16.04
C ARG A 41 -16.41 21.44 15.20
N ARG A 42 -17.48 22.03 15.73
CA ARG A 42 -18.67 22.43 14.96
C ARG A 42 -19.17 23.81 15.38
N SER A 43 -18.50 24.86 14.88
CA SER A 43 -19.12 26.18 14.71
C SER A 43 -18.33 26.98 13.68
N GLY A 44 -18.93 27.28 12.54
CA GLY A 44 -18.25 27.93 11.41
C GLY A 44 -19.13 28.19 10.19
N ARG A 45 -20.30 28.79 10.41
CA ARG A 45 -21.05 29.72 9.53
C ARG A 45 -21.19 29.40 8.03
N ARG A 46 -22.40 28.96 7.65
CA ARG A 46 -22.99 29.18 6.32
C ARG A 46 -23.66 30.55 6.30
N GLY A 47 -23.18 31.46 5.46
CA GLY A 47 -23.80 32.76 5.19
C GLY A 47 -24.22 32.86 3.73
N HIS A 48 -25.52 32.89 3.49
CA HIS A 48 -26.15 33.12 2.20
C HIS A 48 -26.24 34.64 1.97
N GLY A 49 -25.56 35.16 0.96
CA GLY A 49 -25.48 36.59 0.65
C GLY A 49 -25.94 36.89 -0.77
N ARG A 50 -27.06 37.59 -0.86
CA ARG A 50 -27.87 37.90 -2.03
C ARG A 50 -27.22 39.01 -2.89
N ARG A 51 -27.34 38.87 -4.22
CA ARG A 51 -27.02 39.91 -5.22
C ARG A 51 -27.74 41.22 -4.93
N ARG A 52 -27.04 42.35 -5.02
CA ARG A 52 -27.59 43.67 -5.36
C ARG A 52 -26.58 44.47 -6.19
N HIS A 53 -27.10 45.05 -7.28
CA HIS A 53 -26.44 46.06 -8.10
C HIS A 53 -26.24 47.36 -7.31
N ALA A 54 -25.10 48.02 -7.50
CA ALA A 54 -24.96 49.46 -7.27
C ALA A 54 -23.96 50.03 -8.29
N ALA A 55 -24.36 51.17 -8.86
CA ALA A 55 -23.70 51.90 -9.91
C ALA A 55 -22.55 52.78 -9.39
N GLY A 56 -21.59 53.08 -10.27
CA GLY A 56 -20.73 54.25 -10.19
C GLY A 56 -19.53 54.17 -9.24
N ALA A 57 -18.36 53.79 -9.77
CA ALA A 57 -17.07 54.18 -9.21
C ALA A 57 -15.97 54.20 -10.29
N VAL A 58 -15.72 55.41 -10.80
CA VAL A 58 -14.45 56.03 -11.22
C VAL A 58 -13.39 55.15 -11.91
N ILE A 59 -13.13 55.49 -13.19
CA ILE A 59 -11.96 55.05 -13.97
C ILE A 59 -10.69 55.69 -13.37
N LEU A 60 -9.77 54.89 -12.85
CA LEU A 60 -8.39 55.30 -12.56
C LEU A 60 -7.48 54.88 -13.72
N PRO A 61 -6.63 55.76 -14.27
CA PRO A 61 -5.70 55.39 -15.32
C PRO A 61 -4.44 54.76 -14.72
N PHE A 62 -3.97 53.69 -15.36
CA PHE A 62 -2.60 53.20 -15.31
C PHE A 62 -2.06 52.79 -13.91
N GLN A 63 -2.51 51.65 -13.40
CA GLN A 63 -1.70 50.82 -12.51
C GLN A 63 -1.05 49.71 -13.33
N LYS A 64 0.27 49.86 -13.50
CA LYS A 64 1.24 48.87 -13.99
C LYS A 64 0.76 47.46 -13.67
N ALA A 65 0.51 46.65 -14.70
CA ALA A 65 0.05 45.28 -14.59
C ALA A 65 0.91 44.55 -13.55
N ARG A 66 0.39 44.43 -12.33
CA ARG A 66 0.88 43.46 -11.37
C ARG A 66 0.58 42.15 -12.04
N GLN A 67 1.61 41.49 -12.56
CA GLN A 67 1.49 40.16 -13.12
C GLN A 67 0.94 39.30 -12.00
N ASN A 68 -0.38 39.13 -12.01
CA ASN A 68 -1.06 38.07 -11.32
C ASN A 68 -0.64 36.79 -12.04
N THR A 69 0.60 36.34 -11.81
CA THR A 69 1.00 34.95 -11.98
C THR A 69 0.36 34.15 -10.85
N SER A 70 -0.97 34.17 -10.80
CA SER A 70 -1.81 33.32 -9.98
C SER A 70 -2.70 32.51 -10.91
N THR A 71 -2.06 31.86 -11.88
CA THR A 71 -2.63 30.81 -12.72
C THR A 71 -1.53 29.84 -13.16
N THR A 72 -0.79 29.29 -12.19
CA THR A 72 -0.06 28.04 -12.42
C THR A 72 -1.11 26.93 -12.39
N ASN A 73 -1.84 26.71 -13.48
CA ASN A 73 -1.49 25.72 -14.48
C ASN A 73 -0.99 24.46 -13.77
N THR A 74 -1.91 23.49 -13.59
CA THR A 74 -1.63 22.14 -13.11
C THR A 74 -0.33 21.68 -13.77
N ARG A 75 0.80 21.66 -13.03
CA ARG A 75 2.10 21.34 -13.64
C ARG A 75 1.94 20.00 -14.35
N ASN A 76 2.10 19.99 -15.66
CA ASN A 76 1.95 18.80 -16.47
C ASN A 76 3.15 17.88 -16.21
N MET A 77 3.05 17.10 -15.14
CA MET A 77 4.09 16.17 -14.68
C MET A 77 4.32 14.99 -15.63
N HIS A 78 3.69 14.97 -16.81
CA HIS A 78 4.01 14.00 -17.86
C HIS A 78 5.27 14.39 -18.66
N LEU A 79 5.71 15.66 -18.60
CA LEU A 79 6.92 16.10 -19.29
C LEU A 79 8.17 15.88 -18.43
N PRO A 80 9.22 15.17 -18.94
CA PRO A 80 10.45 14.91 -18.18
C PRO A 80 11.13 16.17 -17.64
N GLU A 81 11.12 17.27 -18.40
CA GLU A 81 11.70 18.54 -17.98
C GLU A 81 11.02 19.11 -16.72
N GLN A 82 9.68 19.03 -16.65
CA GLN A 82 8.92 19.51 -15.49
C GLN A 82 9.13 18.62 -14.26
N GLN A 83 9.26 17.31 -14.47
CA GLN A 83 9.63 16.36 -13.42
C GLN A 83 11.01 16.70 -12.85
N MET A 84 12.00 16.96 -13.71
CA MET A 84 13.36 17.29 -13.30
C MET A 84 13.41 18.60 -12.50
N ILE A 85 12.70 19.64 -12.92
CA ILE A 85 12.60 20.89 -12.15
C ILE A 85 12.03 20.62 -10.75
N ALA A 86 11.00 19.78 -10.65
CA ALA A 86 10.40 19.44 -9.37
C ALA A 86 11.35 18.63 -8.47
N VAL A 87 12.09 17.67 -9.04
CA VAL A 87 13.09 16.87 -8.32
C VAL A 87 14.26 17.74 -7.84
N ALA A 88 14.81 18.59 -8.72
CA ALA A 88 15.92 19.48 -8.38
C ALA A 88 15.58 20.51 -7.29
N ALA A 89 14.30 20.87 -7.15
CA ALA A 89 13.82 21.78 -6.12
C ALA A 89 13.54 21.10 -4.77
N ALA A 90 13.55 19.77 -4.69
CA ALA A 90 13.19 19.00 -3.50
C ALA A 90 14.43 18.43 -2.79
N THR A 91 14.32 18.26 -1.48
CA THR A 91 15.20 17.38 -0.71
C THR A 91 14.57 16.00 -0.56
N PHE A 92 15.41 14.95 -0.51
CA PHE A 92 14.95 13.58 -0.41
C PHE A 92 15.51 12.91 0.84
N GLU A 93 14.70 12.04 1.44
CA GLU A 93 15.11 11.14 2.51
C GLU A 93 14.60 9.72 2.20
N THR A 94 15.22 8.72 2.82
CA THR A 94 14.77 7.33 2.72
C THR A 94 13.53 7.11 3.60
N GLN A 95 12.64 6.22 3.17
CA GLN A 95 11.49 5.77 3.95
C GLN A 95 11.42 4.24 3.99
N PRO A 96 10.84 3.64 5.04
CA PRO A 96 10.58 2.20 5.07
C PRO A 96 9.73 1.74 3.88
N LEU A 97 10.13 0.65 3.24
CA LEU A 97 9.41 0.09 2.09
C LEU A 97 8.04 -0.51 2.48
N LEU A 98 7.97 -1.10 3.68
CA LEU A 98 6.81 -1.80 4.20
C LEU A 98 6.30 -1.11 5.46
N ASN A 99 4.98 -1.16 5.68
CA ASN A 99 4.44 -0.76 6.97
C ASN A 99 4.77 -1.81 8.05
N LYS A 100 4.57 -1.47 9.34
CA LYS A 100 4.90 -2.37 10.47
C LYS A 100 4.22 -3.74 10.36
N SER A 101 2.97 -3.76 9.91
CA SER A 101 2.19 -4.98 9.80
C SER A 101 2.70 -5.87 8.67
N GLU A 102 3.02 -5.31 7.52
CA GLU A 102 3.62 -6.05 6.39
C GLU A 102 5.05 -6.50 6.71
N ALA A 103 5.86 -5.63 7.32
CA ALA A 103 7.26 -5.90 7.63
C ALA A 103 7.45 -7.16 8.50
N ARG A 104 6.46 -7.49 9.34
CA ARG A 104 6.49 -8.72 10.16
C ARG A 104 6.43 -10.02 9.34
N LEU A 105 5.89 -9.96 8.11
CA LEU A 105 5.71 -11.12 7.25
C LEU A 105 6.97 -11.47 6.48
N LEU A 106 7.78 -10.46 6.12
CA LEU A 106 8.96 -10.67 5.28
C LEU A 106 9.93 -11.72 5.85
N PRO A 107 10.34 -11.69 7.14
CA PRO A 107 11.25 -12.70 7.69
C PRO A 107 10.63 -14.11 7.71
N VAL A 108 9.31 -14.21 7.90
CA VAL A 108 8.59 -15.49 7.90
C VAL A 108 8.62 -16.11 6.50
N ILE A 109 8.39 -15.28 5.48
CA ILE A 109 8.46 -15.70 4.07
C ILE A 109 9.89 -16.13 3.73
N GLU A 110 10.89 -15.28 4.02
CA GLU A 110 12.30 -15.56 3.73
C GLU A 110 12.80 -16.86 4.39
N ALA A 111 12.52 -17.04 5.68
CA ALA A 111 12.88 -18.26 6.40
C ALA A 111 12.21 -19.50 5.78
N THR A 112 10.91 -19.40 5.43
CA THR A 112 10.17 -20.49 4.79
C THR A 112 10.75 -20.84 3.42
N LEU A 113 11.10 -19.86 2.60
CA LEU A 113 11.69 -20.09 1.28
C LEU A 113 13.10 -20.70 1.39
N ALA A 114 13.87 -20.28 2.39
CA ALA A 114 15.18 -20.86 2.69
C ALA A 114 15.06 -22.34 3.11
N GLU A 115 14.09 -22.67 3.98
CA GLU A 115 13.80 -24.06 4.39
C GLU A 115 13.37 -24.93 3.20
N ILE A 116 12.57 -24.39 2.26
CA ILE A 116 12.18 -25.11 1.05
C ILE A 116 13.41 -25.44 0.19
N GLY A 117 14.44 -24.59 0.17
CA GLY A 117 15.74 -24.93 -0.41
C GLY A 117 15.79 -25.04 -1.94
N ARG A 118 14.88 -24.37 -2.66
CA ARG A 118 14.75 -24.47 -4.13
C ARG A 118 15.12 -23.20 -4.91
N GLY A 119 15.82 -22.27 -4.26
CA GLY A 119 16.25 -21.02 -4.90
C GLY A 119 15.13 -20.00 -5.15
N HIS A 120 13.99 -20.14 -4.47
CA HIS A 120 12.92 -19.13 -4.51
C HIS A 120 13.36 -17.86 -3.80
N ARG A 121 12.84 -16.71 -4.25
CA ARG A 121 13.12 -15.40 -3.67
C ARG A 121 11.83 -14.62 -3.48
N VAL A 122 11.79 -13.77 -2.46
CA VAL A 122 10.67 -12.85 -2.22
C VAL A 122 11.05 -11.44 -2.66
N MET A 123 10.11 -10.76 -3.33
CA MET A 123 10.19 -9.37 -3.74
C MET A 123 9.04 -8.60 -3.08
N ALA A 124 9.36 -7.54 -2.34
CA ALA A 124 8.34 -6.70 -1.71
C ALA A 124 7.82 -5.64 -2.70
N GLN A 125 6.55 -5.27 -2.57
CA GLN A 125 5.94 -4.12 -3.24
C GLN A 125 6.16 -4.12 -4.77
N THR A 126 5.97 -5.28 -5.39
CA THR A 126 6.26 -5.51 -6.82
C THR A 126 5.10 -5.06 -7.69
N SER A 127 5.36 -4.31 -8.77
CA SER A 127 4.31 -3.96 -9.75
C SER A 127 3.77 -5.24 -10.41
N VAL A 128 2.45 -5.37 -10.49
CA VAL A 128 1.82 -6.57 -11.06
C VAL A 128 2.18 -6.70 -12.55
N GLY A 129 2.31 -5.58 -13.27
CA GLY A 129 2.66 -5.58 -14.70
C GLY A 129 4.09 -6.06 -15.00
N GLU A 130 4.98 -6.03 -14.01
CA GLU A 130 6.37 -6.52 -14.17
C GLU A 130 6.47 -8.04 -14.08
N VAL A 131 5.47 -8.68 -13.44
CA VAL A 131 5.48 -10.13 -13.16
C VAL A 131 4.35 -10.89 -13.84
N LEU A 132 3.33 -10.18 -14.33
CA LEU A 132 2.23 -10.71 -15.11
C LEU A 132 2.04 -9.87 -16.36
N ARG A 133 1.75 -10.54 -17.48
CA ARG A 133 1.38 -9.90 -18.74
C ARG A 133 0.26 -10.68 -19.42
N PRO A 134 -0.63 -10.00 -20.18
CA PRO A 134 -1.58 -10.70 -21.03
C PRO A 134 -0.84 -11.47 -22.14
N CYS A 135 -1.42 -12.60 -22.56
CA CYS A 135 -0.86 -13.45 -23.62
C CYS A 135 -0.81 -12.72 -24.98
N ASN A 136 0.12 -13.14 -25.83
CA ASN A 136 0.32 -12.55 -27.16
C ASN A 136 -0.75 -12.94 -28.19
N ASP A 137 -1.59 -13.92 -27.86
CA ASP A 137 -2.68 -14.44 -28.71
C ASP A 137 -3.94 -13.54 -28.70
N GLN A 138 -4.00 -12.56 -27.81
CA GLN A 138 -5.06 -11.55 -27.74
C GLN A 138 -4.77 -10.39 -28.69
N ASP A 139 -5.82 -9.68 -29.10
CA ASP A 139 -5.65 -8.45 -29.88
C ASP A 139 -4.91 -7.37 -29.08
N ALA A 140 -4.24 -6.47 -29.79
CA ALA A 140 -3.38 -5.45 -29.19
C ALA A 140 -4.14 -4.53 -28.22
N ALA A 141 -5.37 -4.12 -28.57
CA ALA A 141 -6.14 -3.21 -27.73
C ALA A 141 -6.53 -3.87 -26.40
N THR A 142 -6.96 -5.13 -26.43
CA THR A 142 -7.23 -5.92 -25.23
C THR A 142 -5.98 -6.13 -24.39
N ARG A 143 -4.85 -6.48 -25.02
CA ARG A 143 -3.58 -6.69 -24.33
C ARG A 143 -3.12 -5.40 -23.63
N ASP A 144 -3.14 -4.27 -24.32
CA ASP A 144 -2.68 -3.00 -23.79
C ASP A 144 -3.59 -2.50 -22.66
N ALA A 145 -4.92 -2.64 -22.81
CA ALA A 145 -5.87 -2.30 -21.77
C ALA A 145 -5.69 -3.17 -20.52
N ALA A 146 -5.52 -4.49 -20.68
CA ALA A 146 -5.28 -5.41 -19.58
C ALA A 146 -3.93 -5.15 -18.89
N HIS A 147 -2.87 -4.90 -19.66
CA HIS A 147 -1.54 -4.58 -19.13
C HIS A 147 -1.56 -3.27 -18.35
N ALA A 148 -2.17 -2.21 -18.90
CA ALA A 148 -2.33 -0.94 -18.19
C ALA A 148 -3.14 -1.09 -16.89
N ALA A 149 -4.19 -1.93 -16.91
CA ALA A 149 -5.00 -2.20 -15.73
C ALA A 149 -4.17 -2.84 -14.61
N ILE A 150 -3.28 -3.80 -14.91
CA ILE A 150 -2.46 -4.45 -13.86
C ILE A 150 -1.22 -3.64 -13.49
N ASN A 151 -0.59 -2.92 -14.42
CA ASN A 151 0.64 -2.17 -14.17
C ASN A 151 0.49 -1.05 -13.12
N SER A 152 -0.74 -0.55 -12.95
CA SER A 152 -1.08 0.43 -11.91
C SER A 152 -1.26 -0.17 -10.51
N LYS A 153 -1.03 -1.48 -10.34
CA LYS A 153 -1.22 -2.23 -9.10
C LYS A 153 0.09 -2.86 -8.66
N ARG A 154 0.20 -3.12 -7.36
CA ARG A 154 1.36 -3.77 -6.75
C ARG A 154 0.90 -4.90 -5.85
N PHE A 155 1.67 -5.97 -5.82
CA PHE A 155 1.62 -7.00 -4.79
C PHE A 155 2.44 -6.58 -3.60
N ASP A 156 1.96 -6.84 -2.38
CA ASP A 156 2.76 -6.59 -1.17
C ASP A 156 3.99 -7.48 -1.15
N PHE A 157 3.83 -8.76 -1.51
CA PHE A 157 4.95 -9.66 -1.76
C PHE A 157 4.73 -10.54 -2.99
N SER A 158 5.80 -10.78 -3.73
CA SER A 158 5.87 -11.70 -4.87
C SER A 158 6.95 -12.73 -4.61
N VAL A 159 6.59 -14.00 -4.60
CA VAL A 159 7.55 -15.11 -4.57
C VAL A 159 7.84 -15.54 -6.00
N ILE A 160 9.11 -15.51 -6.36
CA ILE A 160 9.61 -15.94 -7.66
C ILE A 160 10.39 -17.26 -7.56
N ASP A 161 10.36 -18.06 -8.61
CA ASP A 161 11.22 -19.24 -8.78
C ASP A 161 12.68 -18.83 -9.08
N CYS A 162 13.56 -19.84 -9.20
CA CYS A 162 14.96 -19.64 -9.55
C CYS A 162 15.19 -19.07 -10.96
N PHE A 163 14.15 -19.04 -11.81
CA PHE A 163 14.17 -18.44 -13.14
C PHE A 163 13.57 -17.03 -13.16
N GLY A 164 13.17 -16.49 -12.00
CA GLY A 164 12.58 -15.16 -11.89
C GLY A 164 11.09 -15.10 -12.21
N ARG A 165 10.39 -16.24 -12.33
CA ARG A 165 8.95 -16.28 -12.64
C ARG A 165 8.12 -16.28 -11.38
N LEU A 166 7.02 -15.53 -11.39
CA LEU A 166 6.07 -15.47 -10.27
C LEU A 166 5.41 -16.83 -10.02
N VAL A 167 5.50 -17.32 -8.78
CA VAL A 167 4.86 -18.58 -8.35
C VAL A 167 3.75 -18.35 -7.33
N VAL A 168 3.93 -17.38 -6.43
CA VAL A 168 2.95 -17.00 -5.40
C VAL A 168 2.92 -15.48 -5.27
N ALA A 169 1.74 -14.89 -5.31
CA ALA A 169 1.50 -13.51 -4.89
C ALA A 169 0.88 -13.51 -3.49
N ILE A 170 1.31 -12.58 -2.63
CA ILE A 170 0.85 -12.47 -1.24
C ILE A 170 0.41 -11.03 -0.99
N GLU A 171 -0.77 -10.87 -0.39
CA GLU A 171 -1.39 -9.59 -0.08
C GLU A 171 -1.73 -9.51 1.41
N TYR A 172 -1.35 -8.41 2.06
CA TYR A 172 -1.70 -8.15 3.43
C TYR A 172 -2.97 -7.31 3.54
N GLN A 173 -4.01 -7.91 4.13
CA GLN A 173 -5.29 -7.25 4.36
C GLN A 173 -5.28 -6.62 5.77
N GLY A 174 -4.92 -5.34 5.85
CA GLY A 174 -4.98 -4.58 7.10
C GLY A 174 -6.42 -4.36 7.60
N GLY A 175 -6.60 -4.19 8.91
CA GLY A 175 -7.91 -3.99 9.55
C GLY A 175 -8.60 -2.65 9.26
N GLY A 176 -8.03 -1.80 8.39
CA GLY A 176 -8.53 -0.47 8.06
C GLY A 176 -9.57 -0.48 6.96
N HIS A 177 -10.85 -0.42 7.34
CA HIS A 177 -12.03 -0.03 6.55
C HIS A 177 -11.97 -0.25 5.04
N TYR A 178 -12.64 -1.32 4.61
CA TYR A 178 -13.07 -1.63 3.24
C TYR A 178 -13.66 -0.40 2.51
N ARG A 179 -12.80 0.42 1.89
CA ARG A 179 -13.27 1.39 0.89
C ARG A 179 -13.64 0.58 -0.34
N LYS A 180 -14.81 0.83 -0.95
CA LYS A 180 -15.30 0.12 -2.15
C LYS A 180 -14.25 0.02 -3.28
N THR A 181 -13.31 0.96 -3.35
CA THR A 181 -12.20 0.96 -4.31
C THR A 181 -11.09 -0.05 -4.00
N ALA A 182 -10.83 -0.37 -2.74
CA ALA A 182 -9.87 -1.40 -2.35
C ALA A 182 -10.33 -2.78 -2.84
N PHE A 183 -11.60 -3.09 -2.66
CA PHE A 183 -12.20 -4.34 -3.13
C PHE A 183 -11.99 -4.58 -4.63
N MET A 184 -12.31 -3.59 -5.46
CA MET A 184 -12.16 -3.73 -6.91
C MET A 184 -10.70 -3.86 -7.34
N ARG A 185 -9.77 -3.21 -6.63
CA ARG A 185 -8.32 -3.34 -6.90
C ARG A 185 -7.85 -4.76 -6.61
N ASP A 186 -8.27 -5.32 -5.47
CA ASP A 186 -7.91 -6.67 -5.07
C ASP A 186 -8.56 -7.73 -5.98
N ALA A 187 -9.80 -7.48 -6.43
CA ALA A 187 -10.47 -8.33 -7.40
C ALA A 187 -9.69 -8.44 -8.73
N VAL A 188 -9.16 -7.33 -9.25
CA VAL A 188 -8.33 -7.34 -10.46
C VAL A 188 -7.04 -8.14 -10.24
N LYS A 189 -6.37 -7.98 -9.09
CA LYS A 189 -5.16 -8.74 -8.76
C LYS A 189 -5.44 -10.25 -8.71
N ARG A 190 -6.50 -10.63 -7.99
CA ARG A 190 -6.93 -12.03 -7.85
C ARG A 190 -7.27 -12.65 -9.22
N GLU A 191 -8.02 -11.92 -10.05
CA GLU A 191 -8.41 -12.41 -11.38
C GLU A 191 -7.21 -12.54 -12.33
N ALA A 192 -6.26 -11.61 -12.28
CA ALA A 192 -5.02 -11.70 -13.05
C ALA A 192 -4.20 -12.93 -12.65
N CYS A 193 -4.01 -13.16 -11.34
CA CYS A 193 -3.32 -14.36 -10.86
C CYS A 193 -4.04 -15.65 -11.25
N ARG A 194 -5.37 -15.69 -11.13
CA ARG A 194 -6.19 -16.85 -11.53
C ARG A 194 -6.00 -17.18 -13.01
N LYS A 195 -6.07 -16.17 -13.89
CA LYS A 195 -5.85 -16.35 -15.33
C LYS A 195 -4.41 -16.79 -15.66
N ALA A 196 -3.44 -16.37 -14.86
CA ALA A 196 -2.03 -16.75 -15.02
C ALA A 196 -1.64 -18.09 -14.36
N GLY A 197 -2.57 -18.76 -13.66
CA GLY A 197 -2.26 -19.98 -12.90
C GLY A 197 -1.31 -19.76 -11.72
N VAL A 198 -1.23 -18.52 -11.22
CA VAL A 198 -0.38 -18.11 -10.09
C VAL A 198 -1.18 -18.22 -8.79
N ALA A 199 -0.55 -18.79 -7.76
CA ALA A 199 -1.20 -18.88 -6.45
C ALA A 199 -1.30 -17.49 -5.80
N PHE A 200 -2.41 -17.23 -5.11
CA PHE A 200 -2.69 -15.95 -4.48
C PHE A 200 -3.06 -16.18 -3.01
N ILE A 201 -2.27 -15.62 -2.10
CA ILE A 201 -2.44 -15.73 -0.66
C ILE A 201 -2.91 -14.37 -0.12
N GLU A 202 -3.97 -14.38 0.68
CA GLU A 202 -4.41 -13.21 1.45
C GLU A 202 -4.08 -13.45 2.92
N VAL A 203 -3.27 -12.56 3.49
CA VAL A 203 -2.84 -12.60 4.88
C VAL A 203 -3.63 -11.56 5.65
N HIS A 204 -4.43 -11.99 6.60
CA HIS A 204 -5.22 -11.11 7.44
C HIS A 204 -4.44 -10.70 8.70
N THR A 205 -5.00 -9.77 9.48
CA THR A 205 -4.40 -9.31 10.74
C THR A 205 -4.24 -10.41 11.78
N ASP A 206 -5.15 -11.38 11.78
CA ASP A 206 -5.24 -12.52 12.67
C ASP A 206 -4.46 -13.75 12.18
N THR A 207 -4.00 -13.76 10.92
CA THR A 207 -3.20 -14.85 10.37
C THR A 207 -1.90 -15.03 11.16
N LEU A 208 -1.71 -16.25 11.64
CA LEU A 208 -0.53 -16.62 12.42
C LEU A 208 0.65 -16.94 11.49
N PRO A 209 1.91 -16.69 11.91
CA PRO A 209 3.08 -16.96 11.06
C PRO A 209 3.18 -18.40 10.54
N HIS A 210 2.77 -19.39 11.34
CA HIS A 210 2.83 -20.80 10.94
C HIS A 210 1.81 -21.14 9.84
N GLU A 211 0.65 -20.48 9.82
CA GLU A 211 -0.36 -20.67 8.78
C GLU A 211 0.16 -20.19 7.42
N LEU A 212 0.82 -19.02 7.39
CA LEU A 212 1.47 -18.51 6.18
C LEU A 212 2.57 -19.47 5.70
N LYS A 213 3.38 -19.99 6.64
CA LYS A 213 4.41 -21.00 6.34
C LYS A 213 3.80 -22.25 5.72
N GLU A 214 2.76 -22.83 6.32
CA GLU A 214 2.09 -24.03 5.83
C GLU A 214 1.52 -23.82 4.41
N GLN A 215 0.90 -22.67 4.16
CA GLN A 215 0.39 -22.32 2.83
C GLN A 215 1.52 -22.23 1.80
N LEU A 216 2.63 -21.59 2.13
CA LEU A 216 3.79 -21.49 1.24
C LEU A 216 4.41 -22.86 0.95
N VAL A 217 4.62 -23.68 1.96
CA VAL A 217 5.15 -25.04 1.81
C VAL A 217 4.21 -25.89 0.94
N LYS A 218 2.89 -25.79 1.16
CA LYS A 218 1.91 -26.50 0.35
C LYS A 218 1.93 -26.04 -1.11
N LEU A 219 1.97 -24.73 -1.37
CA LEU A 219 1.88 -24.20 -2.73
C LEU A 219 3.17 -24.40 -3.54
N ILE A 220 4.33 -24.28 -2.88
CA ILE A 220 5.64 -24.38 -3.56
C ILE A 220 6.16 -25.82 -3.56
N GLY A 221 5.95 -26.55 -2.46
CA GLY A 221 6.42 -27.93 -2.29
C GLY A 221 5.76 -28.93 -3.23
N PHE A 222 4.47 -28.76 -3.55
CA PHE A 222 3.76 -29.66 -4.48
C PHE A 222 3.97 -29.31 -5.96
N LYS A 223 4.13 -28.03 -6.30
CA LYS A 223 4.12 -27.57 -7.71
C LYS A 223 5.40 -27.88 -8.49
N SER A 224 6.37 -28.51 -7.83
CA SER A 224 7.65 -28.87 -8.41
C SER A 224 7.67 -30.24 -9.13
N ALA A 225 6.59 -31.01 -9.06
CA ALA A 225 6.47 -32.29 -9.77
C ALA A 225 5.91 -32.14 -11.20
N VAL A 226 5.35 -30.98 -11.57
CA VAL A 226 4.68 -30.76 -12.85
C VAL A 226 5.06 -29.39 -13.39
N GLY A 227 6.23 -29.27 -14.02
CA GLY A 227 6.67 -27.98 -14.57
C GLY A 227 8.09 -27.91 -15.12
N SER A 228 8.63 -29.01 -15.65
CA SER A 228 9.81 -28.98 -16.52
C SER A 228 9.62 -29.99 -17.65
N ALA A 229 8.82 -29.61 -18.63
CA ALA A 229 8.90 -30.18 -19.98
C ALA A 229 9.33 -29.04 -20.92
N PRO A 230 10.21 -29.34 -21.89
CA PRO A 230 10.95 -28.36 -22.69
C PRO A 230 10.06 -27.49 -23.59
#